data_AF-X0W825-F1
#
_entry.id   AF-X0W825-F1
#
_cell.length_a   1.000
_cell.length_b   1.000
_cell.length_c   1.000
_cell.angle_alpha   90.00
_cell.angle_beta   90.00
_cell.angle_gamma   90.00
#
_symmetry.space_group_name_H-M   'P 1'
#
loop_
_entity.id
_entity.type
_entity.pdbx_description
1 polymer ?
#
loop_
_entity_poly.entity_id
_entity_poly.type
_entity_poly.pdbx_seq_one_letter_code
_entity_poly.pdbx_strand_id
1 'polypeptide(L)' 'MQKPKTILIAFLIMAASFMSAAEAKSSAVLLQEAVYAEQIEGDLDAAMGIYRKIIEKRSAKEAHIAQAMYRLGMCHLK' A
#
# COMPACT_ATOMS: atom_id res chain seq x y z
N MET A 1 -7.91 -37.90 28.27
CA MET A 1 -7.58 -36.59 28.86
C MET A 1 -6.59 -35.87 27.94
N GLN A 2 -7.07 -35.13 26.93
CA GLN A 2 -6.17 -34.38 26.04
C GLN A 2 -5.55 -33.22 26.84
N LYS A 3 -4.22 -33.09 26.77
CA LYS A 3 -3.46 -32.17 27.64
C LYS A 3 -3.77 -30.72 27.25
N PRO A 4 -4.00 -29.81 28.21
CA PRO A 4 -4.42 -28.43 27.93
C PRO A 4 -3.41 -27.66 27.05
N LYS A 5 -2.13 -28.06 27.08
CA LYS A 5 -1.09 -27.52 26.19
C LYS A 5 -1.35 -27.80 24.70
N THR A 6 -1.91 -28.95 24.35
CA THR A 6 -2.19 -29.30 22.94
C THR A 6 -3.34 -28.47 22.38
N ILE A 7 -4.34 -28.16 23.21
CA ILE A 7 -5.46 -27.27 22.85
C ILE A 7 -4.97 -25.84 22.67
N LEU A 8 -4.08 -25.36 23.55
CA LEU A 8 -3.50 -24.02 23.45
C LEU A 8 -2.67 -23.84 22.17
N ILE A 9 -1.88 -24.86 21.79
CA ILE A 9 -1.07 -24.83 20.56
C ILE A 9 -1.98 -24.84 19.32
N ALA A 10 -3.03 -25.67 19.31
CA ALA A 10 -3.99 -25.68 18.20
C ALA A 10 -4.73 -24.34 18.06
N PHE A 11 -5.06 -23.68 19.17
CA PHE A 11 -5.69 -22.37 19.17
C PHE A 11 -4.77 -21.26 18.63
N LEU A 12 -3.48 -21.30 18.98
CA LEU A 12 -2.46 -20.37 18.47
C LEU A 12 -2.25 -20.51 16.96
N ILE A 13 -2.23 -21.74 16.44
CA ILE A 13 -2.09 -22.01 15.01
C ILE A 13 -3.32 -21.51 14.24
N MET A 14 -4.52 -21.67 14.80
CA MET A 14 -5.75 -21.19 14.17
C MET A 14 -5.89 -19.67 14.17
N ALA A 15 -5.39 -18.98 15.20
CA ALA A 15 -5.38 -17.52 15.27
C ALA A 15 -4.42 -16.88 14.24
N ALA A 16 -3.31 -17.54 13.91
CA ALA A 16 -2.38 -17.08 12.88
C ALA A 16 -3.00 -17.09 11.46
N SER A 17 -4.00 -17.94 11.21
CA SER A 17 -4.71 -18.03 9.93
C SER A 17 -5.63 -16.84 9.64
N PHE A 18 -5.98 -16.06 10.66
CA PHE A 18 -6.84 -14.87 10.54
C PHE A 18 -6.06 -13.56 10.36
N MET A 19 -4.72 -13.63 10.21
CA MET A 19 -3.94 -12.48 9.80
C MET A 19 -4.29 -12.16 8.34
N SER A 20 -5.38 -11.40 8.16
CA SER A 20 -5.89 -10.96 6.88
C SER A 20 -4.74 -10.34 6.10
N ALA A 21 -4.46 -10.90 4.92
CA ALA A 21 -3.60 -10.27 3.95
C ALA A 21 -4.23 -8.92 3.63
N ALA A 22 -3.73 -7.85 4.24
CA ALA A 22 -4.14 -6.48 3.94
C ALA A 22 -4.08 -6.33 2.42
N GLU A 23 -5.27 -6.26 1.81
CA GLU A 23 -5.40 -6.28 0.36
C GLU A 23 -4.72 -5.02 -0.17
N ALA A 24 -3.52 -5.20 -0.71
CA ALA A 24 -2.67 -4.07 -1.03
C ALA A 24 -3.31 -3.30 -2.18
N LYS A 25 -3.89 -2.12 -1.89
CA LYS A 25 -4.58 -1.24 -2.85
C LYS A 25 -3.95 -1.28 -4.25
N SER A 26 -4.78 -1.40 -5.28
CA SER A 26 -4.29 -1.42 -6.65
C SER A 26 -3.49 -0.15 -6.96
N SER A 27 -2.51 -0.25 -7.86
CA SER A 27 -1.72 0.91 -8.29
C SER A 27 -2.57 2.03 -8.91
N ALA A 28 -3.75 1.70 -9.47
CA ALA A 28 -4.65 2.70 -10.03
C ALA A 28 -5.32 3.55 -8.94
N VAL A 29 -5.76 2.91 -7.85
CA VAL A 29 -6.36 3.61 -6.70
C VAL A 29 -5.31 4.49 -6.02
N LEU A 30 -4.10 3.97 -5.79
CA LEU A 30 -3.00 4.75 -5.23
C LEU A 30 -2.68 5.97 -6.11
N LEU A 31 -2.68 5.81 -7.43
CA LEU A 31 -2.41 6.91 -8.35
C LEU A 31 -3.49 7.99 -8.26
N GLN A 32 -4.76 7.61 -8.20
CA GLN A 32 -5.86 8.56 -8.02
C GLN A 32 -5.75 9.31 -6.69
N GLU A 33 -5.45 8.61 -5.60
CA GLU A 33 -5.25 9.22 -4.27
C GLU A 33 -4.10 10.25 -4.31
N ALA A 34 -2.98 9.91 -4.94
CA ALA A 34 -1.87 10.84 -5.09
C ALA A 34 -2.22 12.08 -5.94
N VAL A 35 -2.96 11.89 -7.04
CA VAL A 35 -3.45 13.02 -7.87
C VAL A 35 -4.33 13.95 -7.05
N TYR A 36 -5.25 13.39 -6.26
CA TYR A 36 -6.15 14.16 -5.44
C TYR A 36 -5.41 14.97 -4.38
N ALA A 37 -4.50 14.32 -3.63
CA ALA A 37 -3.65 14.99 -2.66
C ALA A 37 -2.86 16.14 -3.30
N GLU A 38 -2.27 15.92 -4.47
CA GLU A 38 -1.47 16.95 -5.14
C GLU A 38 -2.30 18.13 -5.67
N GLN A 39 -3.42 17.85 -6.35
CA GLN A 39 -4.12 18.84 -7.18
C GLN A 39 -5.35 19.44 -6.49
N ILE A 40 -5.93 18.73 -5.53
CA ILE A 40 -7.16 19.16 -4.84
C ILE A 40 -6.83 19.60 -3.42
N GLU A 41 -6.07 18.80 -2.68
CA GLU A 41 -5.69 19.14 -1.30
C GLU A 41 -4.47 20.06 -1.26
N GLY A 42 -3.61 20.01 -2.29
CA GLY A 42 -2.35 20.74 -2.32
C GLY A 42 -1.30 20.16 -1.37
N ASP A 43 -1.54 18.98 -0.80
CA ASP A 43 -0.61 18.28 0.09
C ASP A 43 0.43 17.53 -0.74
N LEU A 44 1.50 18.25 -1.09
CA LEU A 44 2.59 17.72 -1.90
C LEU A 44 3.35 16.60 -1.17
N ASP A 45 3.53 16.71 0.15
CA ASP A 45 4.24 15.69 0.93
C ASP A 45 3.50 14.36 0.93
N ALA A 46 2.17 14.40 1.15
CA ALA A 46 1.32 13.22 1.07
C ALA A 46 1.34 12.63 -0.35
N ALA A 47 1.19 13.46 -1.39
CA ALA A 47 1.21 13.01 -2.78
C ALA A 47 2.54 12.33 -3.15
N MET A 48 3.67 12.94 -2.79
CA MET A 48 5.01 12.40 -3.04
C MET A 48 5.24 11.07 -2.31
N GLY A 49 4.73 10.95 -1.08
CA GLY A 49 4.73 9.69 -0.34
C GLY A 49 3.97 8.58 -1.06
N ILE A 50 2.82 8.90 -1.66
CA ILE A 50 2.02 7.93 -2.41
C ILE A 50 2.67 7.58 -3.76
N TYR A 51 3.26 8.54 -4.49
CA TYR A 51 3.99 8.21 -5.73
C TYR A 51 5.16 7.25 -5.48
N ARG A 52 5.96 7.46 -4.42
CA ARG A 52 7.04 6.52 -4.07
C ARG A 52 6.51 5.10 -3.82
N LYS A 53 5.39 4.97 -3.11
CA LYS A 53 4.74 3.67 -2.90
C LYS A 53 4.34 3.00 -4.22
N ILE A 54 3.89 3.74 -5.23
CA ILE A 54 3.55 3.19 -6.55
C ILE A 54 4.81 2.70 -7.26
N ILE A 55 5.89 3.49 -7.22
CA ILE A 55 7.17 3.18 -7.87
C ILE A 55 7.81 1.91 -7.29
N GLU A 56 7.70 1.72 -5.97
CA GLU A 56 8.28 0.56 -5.27
C GLU A 56 7.37 -0.69 -5.33
N LYS A 57 6.12 -0.56 -5.76
CA LYS A 57 5.15 -1.67 -5.77
C LYS A 57 5.40 -2.60 -6.95
N ARG A 58 5.95 -3.79 -6.66
CA ARG A 58 6.21 -4.85 -7.66
C ARG A 58 5.00 -5.25 -8.53
N SER A 59 3.78 -5.11 -8.02
CA SER A 59 2.57 -5.47 -8.75
C SER A 59 1.92 -4.29 -9.48
N ALA A 60 2.58 -3.12 -9.52
CA ALA A 60 2.08 -1.97 -10.25
C ALA A 60 2.26 -2.16 -11.76
N LYS A 61 1.33 -1.61 -12.56
CA LYS A 61 1.50 -1.56 -14.01
C LYS A 61 2.57 -0.53 -14.36
N GLU A 62 3.41 -0.83 -15.34
CA GLU A 62 4.48 0.07 -15.84
C GLU A 62 3.97 1.48 -16.14
N ALA A 63 2.79 1.60 -16.76
CA ALA A 63 2.18 2.90 -17.04
C ALA A 63 1.92 3.73 -15.77
N HIS A 64 1.50 3.10 -14.68
CA HIS A 64 1.28 3.80 -13.41
C HIS A 64 2.60 4.18 -12.74
N ILE A 65 3.64 3.34 -12.85
CA ILE A 65 4.98 3.64 -12.34
C ILE A 65 5.54 4.87 -13.08
N ALA A 66 5.50 4.87 -14.42
CA ALA A 66 5.97 5.98 -15.24
C ALA A 66 5.26 7.30 -14.90
N GLN A 67 3.93 7.25 -14.76
CA GLN A 67 3.15 8.43 -14.38
C GLN A 67 3.48 8.92 -12.97
N ALA A 68 3.68 8.00 -12.00
CA ALA A 68 4.09 8.35 -10.65
C ALA A 68 5.49 8.99 -10.63
N MET A 69 6.46 8.47 -11.38
CA MET A 69 7.81 9.05 -11.48
C MET A 69 7.78 10.47 -12.06
N TYR A 70 7.06 10.66 -13.17
CA TYR A 70 6.91 11.98 -13.79
C TYR A 70 6.34 13.00 -12.80
N ARG A 71 5.24 12.65 -12.12
CA ARG A 71 4.55 13.58 -11.21
C ARG A 71 5.29 13.81 -9.91
N LEU A 72 6.00 12.81 -9.40
CA LEU A 72 6.93 12.99 -8.29
C LEU A 72 8.01 14.03 -8.64
N GLY A 73 8.59 13.94 -9.85
CA GLY A 73 9.52 14.94 -10.35
C GLY A 73 8.90 16.34 -10.42
N MET A 74 7.66 16.45 -10.92
CA MET A 74 6.95 17.73 -10.94
C MET A 74 6.66 18.29 -9.55
N CYS A 75 6.33 17.45 -8.56
CA CYS A 75 6.12 17.90 -7.18
C CYS A 75 7.40 18.50 -6.58
N HIS A 76 8.57 17.93 -6.89
CA HIS A 76 9.85 18.49 -6.44
C HIS A 76 10.18 19.87 -7.03
N LEU A 77 9.51 20.28 -8.13
CA LEU A 77 9.72 21.57 -8.79
C LEU A 77 8.71 22.64 -8.39
N LYS A 78 7.63 22.26 -7.68
CA LYS A 78 6.61 23.18 -7.17
C LYS A 78 7.06 23.78 -5.85
#